data_AF-A0A7C4ZTG8-F1
#
_entry.id   AF-A0A7C4ZTG8-F1
#
_cell.length_a   1.000
_cell.length_b   1.000
_cell.length_c   1.000
_cell.angle_alpha   90.00
_cell.angle_beta   90.00
_cell.angle_gamma   90.00
#
_symmetry.space_group_name_H-M   'P 1'
#
loop_
_entity.id
_entity.type
_entity.pdbx_description
1 polymer ?
#
loop_
_entity_poly.entity_id
_entity_poly.type
_entity_poly.pdbx_seq_one_letter_code
_entity_poly.pdbx_strand_id
1 'polypeptide(L)'
;MRWPEVKPEHYYGSELNRFIAEYCTRRMTCINVDCLLVKNDQKKIRFIEYKHQNEFLPASQLRALKVVQLITSQPLNGWSSRVFVVRGDYPFAEGAEICSINDLKIVKVNRENLIRWLNFEEELNLLVNMV
;
A
#
# COMPACT_ATOMS: atom_id res chain seq x y z
N MET A 1 5.52 32.46 12.76
CA MET A 1 5.12 31.76 11.53
C MET A 1 3.89 30.93 11.87
N ARG A 2 2.69 31.37 11.45
CA ARG A 2 1.45 30.60 11.65
C ARG A 2 1.33 29.61 10.49
N TRP A 3 1.22 28.33 10.82
CA TRP A 3 0.85 27.32 9.85
C TRP A 3 -0.57 27.63 9.34
N PRO A 4 -0.84 27.53 8.04
CA PRO A 4 -2.19 27.72 7.54
C PRO A 4 -3.14 26.74 8.23
N GLU A 5 -4.32 27.21 8.61
CA GLU A 5 -5.39 26.36 9.13
C GLU A 5 -5.82 25.40 8.02
N VAL A 6 -5.27 24.19 8.05
CA VAL A 6 -5.72 23.10 7.18
C VAL A 6 -7.11 22.74 7.66
N LYS A 7 -8.12 22.96 6.80
CA LYS A 7 -9.49 22.54 7.11
C LYS A 7 -9.49 21.04 7.44
N PRO A 8 -10.09 20.61 8.57
CA PRO A 8 -10.09 19.20 9.01
C PRO A 8 -10.56 18.23 7.93
N GLU A 9 -11.43 18.72 7.04
CA GLU A 9 -12.05 18.05 5.89
C GLU A 9 -11.03 17.48 4.89
N HIS A 10 -9.80 17.99 4.85
CA HIS A 10 -8.75 17.54 3.92
C HIS A 10 -7.66 16.70 4.59
N TYR A 11 -7.71 16.53 5.92
CA TYR A 11 -6.68 15.80 6.65
C TYR A 11 -7.04 14.32 6.84
N TYR A 12 -8.33 13.99 6.92
CA TYR A 12 -8.79 12.63 7.19
C TYR A 12 -9.37 11.97 5.95
N GLY A 13 -8.94 10.74 5.66
CA GLY A 13 -9.45 9.96 4.52
C GLY A 13 -10.85 9.36 4.72
N SER A 14 -11.47 9.52 5.89
CA SER A 14 -12.87 9.14 6.17
C SER A 14 -13.39 9.82 7.44
N GLU A 15 -14.71 9.95 7.57
CA GLU A 15 -15.36 10.44 8.80
C GLU A 15 -15.05 9.55 10.02
N LEU A 16 -14.88 8.24 9.81
CA LEU A 16 -14.47 7.34 10.88
C LEU A 16 -13.03 7.62 11.35
N ASN A 17 -12.10 7.87 10.43
CA ASN A 17 -10.73 8.21 10.79
C ASN A 17 -10.66 9.54 11.55
N ARG A 18 -11.51 10.50 11.15
CA ARG A 18 -11.68 11.75 11.88
C ARG A 18 -12.19 11.49 13.29
N PHE A 19 -13.28 10.71 13.44
CA PHE A 19 -13.84 10.37 14.74
C PHE A 19 -12.80 9.68 15.65
N ILE A 20 -12.03 8.73 15.11
CA ILE A 20 -10.94 8.07 15.84
C ILE A 20 -9.89 9.08 16.31
N ALA A 21 -9.48 10.01 15.45
CA ALA A 21 -8.46 11.00 15.82
C ALA A 21 -8.95 11.99 16.88
N GLU A 22 -10.24 12.35 16.86
CA GLU A 22 -10.87 13.28 17.80
C GLU A 22 -11.17 12.63 19.16
N TYR A 23 -11.62 11.37 19.16
CA TYR A 23 -12.22 10.75 20.36
C TYR A 23 -11.48 9.51 20.89
N CYS A 24 -10.54 8.92 20.15
CA CYS A 24 -9.81 7.72 20.59
C CYS A 24 -8.37 8.04 21.05
N THR A 25 -7.70 7.02 21.62
CA THR A 25 -6.34 7.16 22.12
C THR A 25 -5.34 7.48 21.00
N ARG A 26 -4.43 8.43 21.24
CA ARG A 26 -3.33 8.74 20.30
C ARG A 26 -2.21 7.68 20.25
N ARG A 27 -2.36 6.58 21.01
CA ARG A 27 -1.43 5.44 21.03
C ARG A 27 -1.72 4.40 19.95
N MET A 28 -2.76 4.59 19.14
CA MET A 28 -3.06 3.74 17.98
C MET A 28 -2.64 4.44 16.69
N THR A 29 -2.37 3.66 15.65
CA THR A 29 -2.20 4.17 14.29
C THR A 29 -3.44 3.76 13.49
N CYS A 30 -4.11 4.75 12.89
CA CYS A 30 -5.25 4.55 12.02
C CYS A 30 -4.80 4.88 10.58
N ILE A 31 -4.95 3.92 9.67
CA ILE A 31 -4.65 4.10 8.25
C ILE A 31 -5.81 3.59 7.42
N ASN A 32 -6.11 4.28 6.33
CA ASN A 32 -6.87 3.69 5.24
C ASN A 32 -5.88 2.91 4.38
N VAL A 33 -6.23 1.67 4.02
CA VAL A 33 -5.51 0.97 2.96
C VAL A 33 -6.09 1.45 1.64
N ASP A 34 -5.25 1.98 0.75
CA ASP A 34 -5.72 2.54 -0.51
C ASP A 34 -6.36 1.49 -1.42
N CYS A 35 -5.81 0.28 -1.44
CA CYS A 35 -6.29 -0.77 -2.32
C CYS A 35 -6.15 -2.18 -1.72
N LEU A 36 -7.22 -2.96 -1.83
CA LEU A 36 -7.26 -4.39 -1.53
C LEU A 36 -7.67 -5.14 -2.80
N LEU A 37 -6.78 -5.97 -3.33
CA LEU A 37 -7.05 -6.82 -4.49
C LEU A 37 -7.16 -8.28 -4.07
N VAL A 38 -8.18 -8.97 -4.58
CA VAL A 38 -8.44 -10.38 -4.29
C VAL A 38 -8.64 -11.14 -5.60
N LYS A 39 -7.87 -12.21 -5.80
CA LYS A 39 -7.96 -13.09 -6.96
C LYS A 39 -8.40 -14.48 -6.50
N ASN A 40 -9.71 -14.73 -6.57
CA ASN A 40 -10.37 -15.89 -5.93
C ASN A 40 -9.89 -17.25 -6.44
N ASP A 41 -9.80 -17.40 -7.75
CA ASP A 41 -9.34 -18.60 -8.45
C ASP A 41 -7.87 -18.94 -8.12
N GLN A 42 -7.04 -17.93 -7.85
CA GLN A 42 -5.65 -18.12 -7.42
C GLN A 42 -5.49 -18.14 -5.90
N LYS A 43 -6.54 -17.85 -5.13
CA LYS A 43 -6.52 -17.64 -3.67
C LYS A 43 -5.42 -16.68 -3.21
N LYS A 44 -5.31 -15.53 -3.88
CA LYS A 44 -4.31 -14.49 -3.56
C LYS A 44 -4.95 -13.19 -3.13
N ILE A 45 -4.28 -12.51 -2.20
CA ILE A 45 -4.67 -11.19 -1.68
C ILE A 45 -3.47 -10.25 -1.77
N ARG A 46 -3.68 -9.02 -2.25
CA ARG A 46 -2.69 -7.94 -2.15
C ARG A 46 -3.29 -6.75 -1.43
N PHE A 47 -2.63 -6.32 -0.38
CA PHE A 47 -2.85 -5.02 0.24
C PHE A 47 -1.85 -4.04 -0.37
N ILE A 48 -2.33 -2.92 -0.88
CA ILE A 48 -1.51 -1.93 -1.55
C ILE A 48 -1.79 -0.57 -0.92
N GLU A 49 -0.73 0.04 -0.40
CA GLU A 49 -0.69 1.47 -0.12
C GLU A 49 -0.11 2.18 -1.35
N TYR A 50 -0.80 3.21 -1.84
CA TYR A 50 -0.37 4.03 -2.95
C TYR A 50 0.32 5.31 -2.46
N LYS A 51 1.35 5.72 -3.19
CA LYS A 51 2.03 6.99 -2.97
C LYS A 51 2.38 7.62 -4.31
N HIS A 52 2.28 8.94 -4.39
CA HIS A 52 2.88 9.68 -5.49
C HIS A 52 4.41 9.47 -5.51
N GLN A 53 5.06 9.69 -6.65
CA GLN A 53 6.48 9.33 -6.87
C GLN A 53 7.40 9.89 -5.76
N ASN A 54 7.13 11.10 -5.30
CA ASN A 54 7.92 11.80 -4.28
C ASN A 54 7.23 11.87 -2.90
N GLU A 55 6.09 11.22 -2.72
CA GLU A 55 5.35 11.27 -1.45
C GLU A 55 6.00 10.39 -0.39
N PHE A 56 6.35 10.96 0.75
CA PHE A 56 6.96 10.20 1.83
C PHE A 56 5.96 9.21 2.46
N LEU A 57 6.42 8.00 2.81
CA LEU A 57 5.64 7.06 3.60
C LEU A 57 5.95 7.28 5.09
N PRO A 58 5.01 7.79 5.90
CA PRO A 58 5.26 8.04 7.32
C PRO A 58 5.68 6.77 8.07
N ALA A 59 6.61 6.90 9.02
CA ALA A 59 7.11 5.76 9.79
C ALA A 59 6.00 5.03 10.58
N SER A 60 4.96 5.75 11.03
CA SER A 60 3.78 5.16 11.68
C SER A 60 3.01 4.25 10.72
N GLN A 61 2.77 4.70 9.49
CA GLN A 61 2.08 3.92 8.46
C GLN A 61 2.90 2.70 8.07
N LEU A 62 4.22 2.85 7.87
CA LEU A 62 5.10 1.71 7.61
C LEU A 62 5.05 0.67 8.74
N ARG A 63 5.04 1.10 10.01
CA ARG A 63 4.88 0.19 11.16
C ARG A 63 3.53 -0.54 11.11
N ALA A 64 2.44 0.17 10.81
CA ALA A 64 1.12 -0.45 10.69
C ALA A 64 1.08 -1.48 9.55
N LEU A 65 1.62 -1.16 8.37
CA LEU A 65 1.70 -2.09 7.23
C LEU A 65 2.54 -3.34 7.57
N LYS A 66 3.64 -3.19 8.33
CA LYS A 66 4.42 -4.34 8.82
C LYS A 66 3.63 -5.24 9.77
N VAL A 67 2.78 -4.67 10.64
CA VAL A 67 1.88 -5.44 11.50
C VAL A 67 0.86 -6.21 10.67
N VAL A 68 0.26 -5.57 9.65
CA VAL A 68 -0.64 -6.25 8.70
C VAL A 68 0.08 -7.41 8.03
N GLN A 69 1.28 -7.17 7.46
CA GLN A 69 2.07 -8.22 6.82
C GLN A 69 2.40 -9.37 7.78
N LEU A 70 2.69 -9.10 9.05
CA LEU A 70 2.94 -10.12 10.05
C LEU A 70 1.70 -10.98 10.28
N ILE A 71 0.54 -10.37 10.49
CA ILE A 71 -0.73 -11.08 10.74
C ILE A 71 -1.11 -11.92 9.52
N THR A 72 -0.89 -11.41 8.31
CA THR A 72 -1.32 -12.04 7.07
C THR A 72 -0.24 -12.92 6.42
N SER A 73 0.94 -13.06 7.06
CA SER A 73 2.05 -13.90 6.58
C SER A 73 1.74 -15.39 6.60
N GLN A 74 0.84 -15.82 7.48
CA GLN A 74 0.40 -17.21 7.54
C GLN A 74 -0.74 -17.45 6.54
N PRO A 75 -0.72 -18.58 5.80
CA PRO A 75 -1.81 -18.90 4.89
C PRO A 75 -3.15 -18.99 5.64
N LEU A 76 -4.12 -18.18 5.23
CA LEU A 76 -5.46 -18.19 5.81
C LEU A 76 -6.31 -19.13 4.96
N ASN A 77 -6.55 -20.37 5.41
CA ASN A 77 -7.35 -21.34 4.65
C ASN A 77 -6.85 -21.57 3.20
N GLY A 78 -5.53 -21.67 3.03
CA GLY A 78 -4.86 -21.82 1.73
C GLY A 78 -4.77 -20.54 0.90
N TRP A 79 -5.21 -19.40 1.43
CA TRP A 79 -4.99 -18.10 0.81
C TRP A 79 -3.60 -17.58 1.13
N SER A 80 -2.95 -17.00 0.13
CA SER A 80 -1.71 -16.25 0.32
C SER A 80 -2.00 -14.76 0.29
N SER A 81 -1.24 -13.99 1.09
CA SER A 81 -1.37 -12.54 1.09
C SER A 81 -0.01 -11.86 1.15
N ARG A 82 0.05 -10.65 0.59
CA ARG A 82 1.22 -9.79 0.60
C ARG A 82 0.81 -8.33 0.72
N VAL A 83 1.64 -7.55 1.39
CA VAL A 83 1.48 -6.11 1.57
C VAL A 83 2.56 -5.39 0.77
N PHE A 84 2.14 -4.41 -0.04
CA PHE A 84 3.01 -3.64 -0.91
C PHE A 84 2.78 -2.14 -0.73
N VAL A 85 3.79 -1.37 -1.10
CA VAL A 85 3.68 0.07 -1.38
C VAL A 85 3.96 0.25 -2.86
N VAL A 86 3.05 0.89 -3.59
CA VAL A 86 3.22 1.24 -5.00
C VAL A 86 3.43 2.74 -5.10
N ARG A 87 4.52 3.13 -5.76
CA ARG A 87 4.91 4.53 -5.99
C ARG A 87 4.85 4.85 -7.48
N GLY A 88 4.25 5.97 -7.82
CA GLY A 88 4.21 6.46 -9.20
C GLY A 88 3.07 7.44 -9.39
N ASP A 89 3.04 8.16 -10.49
CA ASP A 89 2.02 9.17 -10.75
C ASP A 89 1.09 8.71 -11.86
N TYR A 90 -0.23 8.73 -11.61
CA TYR A 90 -1.23 8.40 -12.64
C TYR A 90 -1.00 9.27 -13.89
N PRO A 91 -1.07 8.71 -15.12
CA PRO A 91 -1.48 7.35 -15.50
C PRO A 91 -0.33 6.32 -15.56
N PHE A 92 0.74 6.54 -14.79
CA PHE A 92 1.95 5.71 -14.72
C PHE A 92 2.75 5.68 -16.02
N ALA A 93 2.85 6.82 -16.71
CA ALA A 93 3.58 6.93 -17.99
C ALA A 93 5.08 6.60 -17.82
N GLU A 94 5.70 7.09 -16.75
CA GLU A 94 7.10 6.82 -16.41
C GLU A 94 7.29 5.49 -15.65
N GLY A 95 6.23 4.70 -15.51
CA GLY A 95 6.21 3.48 -14.72
C GLY A 95 5.90 3.70 -13.24
N ALA A 96 6.30 2.74 -12.42
CA ALA A 96 6.07 2.71 -10.98
C ALA A 96 7.19 1.94 -10.26
N GLU A 97 7.28 2.15 -8.95
CA GLU A 97 8.10 1.35 -8.04
C GLU A 97 7.19 0.55 -7.12
N ILE A 98 7.37 -0.77 -7.10
CA ILE A 98 6.65 -1.68 -6.22
C ILE A 98 7.60 -2.11 -5.12
N CYS A 99 7.29 -1.75 -3.87
CA CYS A 99 8.03 -2.13 -2.69
C CYS A 99 7.27 -3.20 -1.90
N SER A 100 7.87 -4.37 -1.74
CA SER A 100 7.34 -5.42 -0.87
C SER A 100 7.67 -5.09 0.60
N ILE A 101 6.66 -5.04 1.47
CA ILE A 101 6.87 -4.72 2.90
C ILE A 101 7.62 -5.83 3.63
N ASN A 102 7.57 -7.06 3.12
CA ASN A 102 8.15 -8.24 3.77
C ASN A 102 9.69 -8.20 3.78
N ASP A 103 10.28 -7.91 2.62
CA ASP A 103 11.73 -7.93 2.39
C ASP A 103 12.29 -6.55 2.02
N LEU A 104 11.43 -5.52 1.97
CA LEU A 104 11.75 -4.16 1.55
C LEU A 104 12.37 -4.07 0.15
N LYS A 105 12.15 -5.11 -0.67
CA LYS A 105 12.64 -5.15 -2.04
C LYS A 105 11.81 -4.20 -2.90
N ILE A 106 12.50 -3.32 -3.60
CA ILE A 106 11.91 -2.38 -4.55
C ILE A 106 12.17 -2.90 -5.97
N VAL A 107 11.11 -2.92 -6.78
CA VAL A 107 11.16 -3.30 -8.19
C VAL A 107 10.57 -2.16 -9.00
N LYS A 108 11.33 -1.64 -9.96
CA LYS A 108 10.82 -0.64 -10.91
C LYS A 108 10.14 -1.38 -12.06
N VAL A 109 8.97 -0.92 -12.46
CA VAL A 109 8.18 -1.53 -13.53
C VAL A 109 7.68 -0.44 -14.47
N ASN A 110 7.61 -0.75 -15.76
CA ASN A 110 6.87 0.09 -16.70
C ASN A 110 5.36 -0.10 -16.51
N ARG A 111 4.55 0.69 -17.23
CA ARG A 111 3.08 0.65 -17.15
C ARG A 111 2.50 -0.73 -17.47
N GLU A 112 3.01 -1.41 -18.49
CA GLU A 112 2.50 -2.71 -18.93
C GLU A 112 2.74 -3.78 -17.87
N ASN A 113 3.95 -3.84 -17.32
CA ASN A 113 4.30 -4.77 -16.25
C ASN A 113 3.54 -4.46 -14.95
N LEU A 114 3.27 -3.19 -14.65
CA LEU A 114 2.40 -2.83 -13.53
C LEU A 114 0.98 -3.40 -13.72
N ILE A 115 0.40 -3.28 -14.91
CA ILE A 115 -0.94 -3.81 -15.23
C ILE A 115 -0.96 -5.34 -15.06
N ARG A 116 -0.01 -6.04 -15.67
CA ARG A 116 0.11 -7.51 -15.58
C ARG A 116 0.29 -7.96 -14.13
N TRP A 117 1.13 -7.25 -13.37
CA TRP A 117 1.29 -7.49 -11.94
C TRP A 117 -0.03 -7.30 -11.21
N LEU A 118 -0.72 -6.16 -11.34
CA LEU A 118 -2.00 -5.88 -10.68
C LEU A 118 -3.07 -6.94 -11.00
N ASN A 119 -3.07 -7.50 -12.21
CA ASN A 119 -3.95 -8.60 -12.64
C ASN A 119 -3.57 -9.98 -12.10
N PHE A 120 -2.49 -10.10 -11.32
CA PHE A 120 -1.94 -11.37 -10.81
C PHE A 120 -1.44 -12.30 -11.93
N GLU A 121 -1.05 -11.75 -13.07
CA GLU A 121 -0.46 -12.51 -14.18
C GLU A 121 1.02 -12.81 -13.94
N GLU A 122 1.72 -11.90 -13.25
CA GLU A 122 3.12 -12.07 -12.88
C GLU A 122 3.37 -11.83 -11.38
N GLU A 123 4.32 -12.59 -10.85
CA GLU A 123 4.85 -12.40 -9.51
C GLU A 123 5.99 -11.39 -9.50
N LEU A 124 6.13 -10.66 -8.40
CA LEU A 124 7.09 -9.56 -8.28
C LEU A 124 8.54 -10.00 -8.52
N ASN A 125 8.89 -11.23 -8.15
CA ASN A 125 10.23 -11.79 -8.35
C ASN A 125 10.57 -12.07 -9.83
N LEU A 126 9.57 -12.26 -10.69
CA LEU A 126 9.79 -12.49 -12.12
C LEU A 126 10.07 -11.16 -12.85
N LEU A 127 9.43 -10.08 -12.40
CA LEU A 127 9.61 -8.74 -12.96
C LEU A 127 11.03 -8.18 -12.77
N VAL A 128 11.73 -8.63 -11.73
CA VAL A 128 13.11 -8.20 -11.43
C VAL A 128 14.10 -8.64 -12.50
N ASN A 129 13.79 -9.72 -13.23
CA ASN A 129 14.67 -10.28 -14.25
C ASN A 129 14.43 -9.71 -15.66
N MET A 130 13.48 -8.76 -15.79
CA MET A 130 13.09 -8.15 -17.07
C MET A 130 13.56 -6.70 -17.22
N VAL A 131 14.27 -6.16 -16.21
CA VAL A 131 14.81 -4.80 -16.19
C VAL A 131 16.30 -4.83 -16.49
#